data_AF-A0A084GJM1-F1
#
_entry.id   AF-A0A084GJM1-F1
#
_cell.length_a   1.000
_cell.length_b   1.000
_cell.length_c   1.000
_cell.angle_alpha   90.00
_cell.angle_beta   90.00
_cell.angle_gamma   90.00
#
_symmetry.space_group_name_H-M   'P 1'
#
loop_
_entity.id
_entity.type
_entity.pdbx_description
1 polymer ?
#
loop_
_entity_poly.entity_id
_entity_poly.type
_entity_poly.pdbx_seq_one_letter_code
_entity_poly.pdbx_strand_id
1 'polypeptide(L)' 'MLSTGVSIGVTSGGAIGGLSGATIGAGIGFVAAGPIGASIGYGIGTVCGTITGTTGGAFLGKKAAKIINKSLSEEDA' A
#
# COMPACT_ATOMS: atom_id res chain seq x y z
N MET A 1 11.26 1.00 17.78
CA MET A 1 10.93 2.18 16.95
C MET A 1 10.71 1.80 15.47
N LEU A 2 11.61 1.04 14.83
CA LEU A 2 11.42 0.58 13.43
C LEU A 2 10.20 -0.32 13.21
N SER A 3 9.94 -1.26 14.15
CA SER A 3 8.83 -2.23 14.02
C SER A 3 7.47 -1.54 13.96
N THR A 4 7.28 -0.46 14.73
CA THR A 4 6.07 0.37 14.69
C THR A 4 5.94 1.11 13.36
N GLY A 5 7.02 1.69 12.83
CA GLY A 5 6.99 2.34 11.51
C GLY A 5 6.61 1.39 10.36
N VAL A 6 7.11 0.15 10.39
CA VAL A 6 6.73 -0.89 9.42
C VAL A 6 5.26 -1.27 9.56
N SER A 7 4.78 -1.51 10.79
CA SER A 7 3.39 -1.88 11.04
C SER A 7 2.40 -0.80 10.61
N ILE A 8 2.72 0.47 10.90
CA ILE A 8 1.92 1.64 10.49
C ILE A 8 1.93 1.77 8.95
N GLY A 9 3.09 1.62 8.31
CA GLY A 9 3.21 1.68 6.85
C GLY A 9 2.43 0.57 6.13
N VAL A 10 2.45 -0.65 6.67
CA VAL A 10 1.67 -1.78 6.14
C VAL A 10 0.16 -1.53 6.28
N THR A 11 -0.27 -1.16 7.49
CA THR A 11 -1.70 -0.97 7.79
C THR A 11 -2.27 0.23 7.04
N SER A 12 -1.59 1.37 7.08
CA SER A 12 -1.98 2.60 6.40
C SER A 12 -1.91 2.44 4.89
N GLY A 13 -0.84 1.85 4.35
CA GLY A 13 -0.70 1.57 2.93
C GLY A 13 -1.80 0.63 2.42
N GLY A 14 -2.08 -0.44 3.15
CA GLY A 14 -3.15 -1.39 2.80
C GLY A 14 -4.55 -0.76 2.78
N ALA A 15 -4.85 0.08 3.78
CA ALA A 15 -6.14 0.77 3.89
C ALA A 15 -6.30 1.84 2.79
N ILE A 16 -5.30 2.71 2.62
CA ILE A 16 -5.32 3.79 1.62
C ILE A 16 -5.33 3.21 0.20
N GLY A 17 -4.45 2.24 -0.05
CA GLY A 17 -4.37 1.56 -1.34
C GLY A 17 -5.69 0.85 -1.66
N GLY A 18 -6.26 0.12 -0.69
CA GLY A 18 -7.54 -0.57 -0.84
C GLY A 18 -8.68 0.39 -1.18
N LEU A 19 -8.89 1.45 -0.40
CA LEU A 19 -9.94 2.44 -0.65
C LEU A 19 -9.78 3.16 -1.98
N SER A 20 -8.55 3.60 -2.30
CA SER A 20 -8.25 4.31 -3.53
C SER A 20 -8.47 3.41 -4.74
N GLY A 21 -7.93 2.20 -4.71
CA GLY A 21 -8.13 1.20 -5.76
C GLY A 21 -9.60 0.85 -5.93
N ALA A 22 -10.34 0.64 -4.85
CA ALA A 22 -11.77 0.35 -4.88
C ALA A 22 -12.58 1.46 -5.57
N THR A 23 -12.29 2.71 -5.22
CA THR A 23 -13.00 3.89 -5.77
C THR A 23 -12.68 4.07 -7.25
N ILE A 24 -11.40 3.98 -7.62
CA ILE A 24 -10.94 4.12 -9.01
C ILE A 24 -11.49 2.97 -9.86
N GLY A 25 -11.36 1.73 -9.38
CA GLY A 25 -11.85 0.54 -10.07
C GLY A 25 -13.36 0.58 -10.24
N ALA A 26 -14.12 0.97 -9.21
CA ALA A 26 -15.56 1.12 -9.31
C ALA A 26 -15.97 2.18 -10.34
N GLY A 27 -15.29 3.34 -10.36
CA GLY A 27 -15.55 4.40 -11.32
C GLY A 27 -15.28 3.97 -12.77
N ILE A 28 -14.11 3.37 -13.02
CA ILE A 28 -13.74 2.87 -14.35
C ILE A 28 -14.69 1.75 -14.79
N GLY A 29 -14.98 0.83 -13.89
CA GLY A 29 -15.91 -0.26 -14.13
C GLY A 29 -17.33 0.21 -14.42
N PHE A 30 -17.80 1.25 -13.72
CA PHE A 30 -19.10 1.86 -13.98
C PHE A 30 -19.19 2.46 -15.38
N VAL A 31 -18.15 3.18 -15.80
CA VAL A 31 -18.08 3.77 -17.14
C VAL A 31 -18.01 2.69 -18.23
N ALA A 32 -17.30 1.58 -17.96
CA ALA A 32 -17.08 0.53 -18.95
C ALA A 32 -18.27 -0.44 -19.11
N ALA A 33 -18.92 -0.84 -18.02
CA ALA A 33 -19.95 -1.88 -18.04
C ALA A 33 -21.10 -1.63 -17.04
N GLY A 34 -21.31 -0.37 -16.64
CA GLY A 34 -22.40 0.01 -15.72
C GLY A 34 -22.24 -0.63 -14.33
N PRO A 35 -23.36 -0.95 -13.64
CA PRO A 35 -23.32 -1.43 -12.26
C PRO A 35 -22.47 -2.69 -12.05
N ILE A 36 -22.48 -3.62 -13.01
CA ILE A 36 -21.73 -4.88 -12.93
C ILE A 36 -20.22 -4.60 -13.04
N GLY A 37 -19.84 -3.74 -13.97
CA GLY A 37 -18.45 -3.31 -14.08
C GLY A 37 -17.98 -2.59 -12.82
N ALA A 38 -18.83 -1.76 -12.20
CA ALA A 38 -18.52 -1.07 -10.95
C ALA A 38 -18.22 -2.05 -9.80
N SER A 39 -19.03 -3.10 -9.65
CA SER A 39 -18.80 -4.13 -8.61
C SER A 39 -17.51 -4.92 -8.85
N ILE A 40 -17.22 -5.29 -10.10
CA ILE A 40 -15.99 -6.00 -10.46
C ILE A 40 -14.77 -5.11 -10.23
N GLY A 41 -14.83 -3.87 -10.71
CA GLY A 41 -13.77 -2.89 -10.56
C GLY A 41 -13.52 -2.53 -9.08
N TYR A 42 -14.56 -2.43 -8.26
CA TYR A 42 -14.44 -2.24 -6.82
C TYR A 42 -13.65 -3.37 -6.16
N GLY A 43 -14.01 -4.63 -6.45
CA GLY A 43 -13.36 -5.80 -5.86
C GLY A 43 -11.89 -5.91 -6.29
N ILE A 44 -11.62 -5.79 -7.60
CA ILE A 44 -10.25 -5.84 -8.14
C ILE A 44 -9.41 -4.68 -7.58
N GLY A 45 -9.98 -3.48 -7.57
CA GLY A 45 -9.34 -2.28 -7.05
C GLY A 45 -8.97 -2.39 -5.58
N THR A 46 -9.89 -2.91 -4.75
CA THR A 46 -9.64 -3.13 -3.32
C THR A 46 -8.49 -4.09 -3.10
N VAL A 47 -8.54 -5.26 -3.74
CA VAL A 47 -7.52 -6.31 -3.56
C VAL A 47 -6.16 -5.83 -4.05
N CYS A 48 -6.09 -5.29 -5.27
CA CYS A 48 -4.85 -4.83 -5.87
C CYS A 48 -4.24 -3.66 -5.08
N GLY A 49 -5.09 -2.70 -4.68
CA GLY A 49 -4.70 -1.55 -3.90
C GLY A 49 -4.17 -1.93 -2.51
N THR A 50 -4.86 -2.84 -1.81
CA THR A 50 -4.43 -3.32 -0.49
C THR A 50 -3.11 -4.08 -0.57
N ILE A 51 -2.93 -4.97 -1.55
CA ILE A 51 -1.67 -5.74 -1.72
C ILE A 51 -0.52 -4.78 -2.05
N THR A 52 -0.74 -3.84 -2.97
CA THR A 52 0.30 -2.88 -3.38
C THR A 52 0.69 -1.97 -2.22
N GLY A 53 -0.28 -1.46 -1.48
CA GLY A 53 -0.04 -0.58 -0.34
C GLY A 53 0.61 -1.27 0.85
N THR A 54 0.18 -2.49 1.20
CA THR A 54 0.82 -3.29 2.26
C THR A 54 2.25 -3.67 1.91
N THR A 55 2.48 -4.15 0.68
CA THR A 55 3.81 -4.56 0.21
C THR A 55 4.75 -3.36 0.11
N GLY A 56 4.27 -2.24 -0.44
CA GLY A 56 5.02 -0.99 -0.53
C GLY A 56 5.40 -0.44 0.84
N GLY A 57 4.46 -0.41 1.79
CA GLY A 57 4.72 0.02 3.17
C GLY A 57 5.74 -0.87 3.88
N ALA A 58 5.64 -2.20 3.73
CA ALA A 58 6.61 -3.14 4.28
C ALA A 58 8.02 -2.95 3.68
N PHE A 59 8.10 -2.76 2.36
CA PHE A 59 9.37 -2.58 1.67
C PHE A 59 10.05 -1.26 2.05
N LEU A 60 9.31 -0.15 2.05
CA LEU A 60 9.83 1.15 2.48
C LEU A 60 10.27 1.13 3.94
N GLY A 61 9.47 0.54 4.83
CA GLY A 61 9.83 0.42 6.25
C GLY A 61 11.12 -0.39 6.46
N LYS A 62 11.30 -1.49 5.73
CA LYS A 62 12.54 -2.29 5.76
C LYS A 62 13.74 -1.56 5.14
N LYS A 63 13.54 -0.80 4.07
CA LYS A 63 14.59 -0.02 3.42
C LYS A 63 15.04 1.16 4.29
N ALA A 64 14.09 1.88 4.89
CA ALA A 64 14.37 2.93 5.85
C ALA A 64 15.16 2.35 7.04
N ALA A 65 14.67 1.26 7.63
CA ALA A 65 15.37 0.53 8.69
C ALA A 65 16.84 0.25 8.36
N LYS A 66 17.09 -0.29 7.16
CA LYS A 66 18.43 -0.63 6.68
C LYS A 66 19.32 0.60 6.47
N ILE A 67 18.77 1.69 5.94
CA ILE A 67 19.52 2.93 5.72
C ILE A 67 19.92 3.54 7.06
N ILE A 68 18.99 3.63 8.01
CA ILE A 68 19.25 4.21 9.33
C ILE A 68 20.34 3.39 10.04
N ASN A 69 20.23 2.05 10.03
CA ASN A 69 21.22 1.18 10.67
C ASN A 69 22.60 1.27 10.00
N LYS A 70 22.63 1.46 8.67
CA LYS A 70 23.88 1.67 7.93
C LYS A 70 24.55 3.01 8.28
N SER A 71 23.78 4.10 8.34
CA SER A 71 24.31 5.42 8.72
C SER A 71 24.83 5.46 10.16
N LEU A 72 24.22 4.70 11.07
CA LEU A 72 24.76 4.53 12.43
C LEU A 72 26.04 3.67 12.47
N SER A 73 26.26 2.78 11.51
CA SER A 73 27.47 1.94 11.47
C SER A 73 28.67 2.63 10.81
N GLU A 74 28.45 3.75 10.12
CA GLU A 74 29.48 4.54 9.45
C GLU A 74 29.99 5.69 10.34
N GLU A 75 29.35 5.93 11.49
CA GLU A 75 29.72 6.95 12.48
C GLU A 75 30.67 6.42 13.58
N ASP A 76 30.89 5.10 13.62
CA ASP A 76 31.77 4.41 14.59
C ASP A 76 33.14 3.98 13.98
N ALA A 77 33.57 4.56 12.85
CA ALA A 77 34.85 4.23 12.17
C ALA A 77 35.80 5.44 12.01
#